data_AF-A0A9Q0T0F4-F1
#
_entry.id   AF-A0A9Q0T0F4-F1
#
_cell.length_a   1.000
_cell.length_b   1.000
_cell.length_c   1.000
_cell.angle_alpha   90.00
_cell.angle_beta   90.00
_cell.angle_gamma   90.00
#
_symmetry.space_group_name_H-M   'P 1'
#
loop_
_entity.id
_entity.type
_entity.pdbx_description
1 polymer ?
#
loop_
_entity_poly.entity_id
_entity_poly.type
_entity_poly.pdbx_seq_one_letter_code
_entity_poly.pdbx_strand_id
1 'polypeptide(L)'
;MDSNNKNNSSTSSIPHPTTTSTATDPVQSWWETVSKARSRILSLSSILPSLPSSSSSSSFSLSSLADSDRPALSFLSSPDAYSLLSSSLSSPSSGSGSDPLCQWLYETYLSSDPNLRLVVLSFLPLLSGTYLSRIHSSESSSAPSLSGFEAVLLAIYSSEVKSRAGKPVTVQIPHLSHPSLYHTPRNKLHKSQPQAPSVGVLSGPLEAQIAVKSTKRPVIDCACQDKFNEYDDADYFLEERNMMMSSSESEDSLGITKSKGVRIPLPWEILQPLLRIIGHCLLGPFNTQDAKDAASAAVRRLYARASHDLVPQAILATRSLIHLDKRTREAARAAAANTSSNANTPAKAKTHEILLVSK
;
A
#
# COMPACT_ATOMS: atom_id res chain seq x y z
N MET A 1 43.25 -49.90 46.34
CA MET A 1 44.22 -49.34 45.40
C MET A 1 43.83 -49.83 44.02
N ASP A 2 43.28 -48.89 43.23
CA ASP A 2 43.44 -48.70 41.78
C ASP A 2 43.23 -49.88 40.81
N SER A 3 42.75 -49.74 39.57
CA SER A 3 42.11 -48.70 38.74
C SER A 3 42.19 -49.29 37.31
N ASN A 4 41.11 -49.19 36.49
CA ASN A 4 41.12 -48.96 35.02
C ASN A 4 41.80 -49.99 34.06
N ASN A 5 41.49 -50.17 32.76
CA ASN A 5 40.55 -49.60 31.77
C ASN A 5 40.65 -50.41 30.44
N LYS A 6 39.49 -50.63 29.78
CA LYS A 6 39.14 -50.50 28.32
C LYS A 6 39.85 -51.20 27.13
N ASN A 7 38.93 -51.63 26.22
CA ASN A 7 38.90 -51.57 24.73
C ASN A 7 39.70 -52.64 23.94
N ASN A 8 39.24 -53.21 22.81
CA ASN A 8 38.59 -52.61 21.63
C ASN A 8 38.07 -53.74 20.68
N SER A 9 37.07 -53.45 19.84
CA SER A 9 36.79 -54.22 18.61
C SER A 9 36.40 -53.28 17.46
N SER A 10 36.90 -53.59 16.26
CA SER A 10 36.88 -52.77 15.05
C SER A 10 36.06 -53.44 13.95
N THR A 11 35.28 -52.68 13.17
CA THR A 11 35.12 -52.89 11.70
C THR A 11 34.44 -51.71 10.99
N SER A 12 34.84 -51.51 9.74
CA SER A 12 34.66 -50.36 8.84
C SER A 12 33.54 -50.53 7.80
N SER A 13 32.91 -49.45 7.32
CA SER A 13 32.44 -49.33 5.91
C SER A 13 32.14 -47.89 5.45
N ILE A 14 32.95 -47.43 4.47
CA ILE A 14 32.74 -46.61 3.25
C ILE A 14 31.95 -45.26 3.30
N PRO A 15 32.50 -44.16 2.72
CA PRO A 15 31.88 -42.81 2.73
C PRO A 15 30.97 -42.54 1.50
N HIS A 16 29.83 -41.87 1.72
CA HIS A 16 28.97 -41.28 0.67
C HIS A 16 29.17 -39.74 0.62
N PRO A 17 29.09 -39.09 -0.56
CA PRO A 17 29.49 -37.71 -0.75
C PRO A 17 28.49 -36.73 -0.16
N THR A 18 29.01 -35.73 0.55
CA THR A 18 28.28 -34.61 1.14
C THR A 18 27.76 -33.70 0.02
N THR A 19 26.48 -33.83 -0.32
CA THR A 19 25.76 -32.78 -1.05
C THR A 19 25.22 -31.82 -0.02
N THR A 20 25.93 -30.71 0.19
CA THR A 20 25.50 -29.59 1.04
C THR A 20 24.35 -28.86 0.36
N SER A 21 23.12 -29.38 0.49
CA SER A 21 21.91 -28.60 0.27
C SER A 21 21.49 -28.00 1.61
N THR A 22 21.72 -26.71 1.80
CA THR A 22 21.16 -25.94 2.92
C THR A 22 19.65 -25.88 2.78
N ALA A 23 18.96 -26.93 3.22
CA ALA A 23 17.55 -26.86 3.54
C ALA A 23 17.44 -26.14 4.88
N THR A 24 17.32 -24.81 4.85
CA THR A 24 16.98 -24.01 6.03
C THR A 24 15.65 -24.52 6.59
N ASP A 25 15.67 -24.94 7.86
CA ASP A 25 14.47 -25.41 8.56
C ASP A 25 13.40 -24.30 8.54
N PRO A 26 12.18 -24.57 8.04
CA PRO A 26 11.09 -23.58 7.96
C PRO A 26 10.78 -22.94 9.32
N VAL A 27 10.93 -23.70 10.41
CA VAL A 27 10.67 -23.23 11.77
C VAL A 27 11.72 -22.20 12.18
N GLN A 28 12.98 -22.42 11.82
CA GLN A 28 14.08 -21.49 12.11
C GLN A 28 13.92 -20.17 11.34
N SER A 29 13.57 -20.25 10.04
CA SER A 29 13.30 -19.06 9.21
C SER A 29 12.12 -18.24 9.75
N TRP A 30 11.10 -18.89 10.31
CA TRP A 30 9.97 -18.22 10.93
C TRP A 30 10.38 -17.48 12.21
N TRP A 31 11.10 -18.15 13.13
CA TRP A 31 11.57 -17.52 14.37
C TRP A 31 12.52 -16.35 14.13
N GLU A 32 13.39 -16.43 13.12
CA GLU A 32 14.25 -15.32 12.72
C GLU A 32 13.44 -14.10 12.25
N THR A 33 12.38 -14.34 11.46
CA THR A 33 11.47 -13.28 10.98
C THR A 33 10.75 -12.62 12.15
N VAL A 34 10.15 -13.42 13.05
CA VAL A 34 9.47 -12.91 14.24
C VAL A 34 10.44 -12.12 15.13
N SER A 35 11.61 -12.69 15.46
CA SER A 35 12.61 -12.03 16.32
C SER A 35 13.09 -10.70 15.74
N LYS A 36 13.26 -10.62 14.42
CA LYS A 36 13.65 -9.40 13.71
C LYS A 36 12.55 -8.34 13.75
N ALA A 37 11.29 -8.74 13.57
CA ALA A 37 10.17 -7.82 13.67
C ALA A 37 9.98 -7.32 15.10
N ARG A 38 10.16 -8.18 16.13
CA ARG A 38 10.13 -7.77 17.55
C ARG A 38 11.19 -6.72 17.85
N SER A 39 12.45 -6.97 17.47
CA SER A 39 13.55 -6.03 17.74
C SER A 39 13.32 -4.68 17.06
N ARG A 40 12.76 -4.68 15.83
CA ARG A 40 12.39 -3.44 15.13
C ARG A 40 11.28 -2.67 15.85
N ILE A 41 10.21 -3.32 16.31
CA ILE A 41 9.14 -2.63 17.05
C ILE A 41 9.64 -2.08 18.39
N LEU A 42 10.46 -2.84 19.12
CA LEU A 42 11.05 -2.36 20.37
C LEU A 42 11.97 -1.16 20.13
N SER A 43 12.79 -1.17 19.07
CA SER A 43 13.59 0.00 18.69
C SER A 43 12.74 1.20 18.25
N LEU A 44 11.53 0.99 17.72
CA LEU A 44 10.61 2.07 17.40
C LEU A 44 10.01 2.68 18.68
N SER A 45 9.68 1.84 19.66
CA SER A 45 9.12 2.29 20.94
C SER A 45 10.06 3.20 21.74
N SER A 46 11.39 3.07 21.55
CA SER A 46 12.37 3.95 22.19
C SER A 46 12.54 5.30 21.47
N ILE A 47 12.12 5.39 20.20
CA ILE A 47 12.20 6.61 19.39
C ILE A 47 10.93 7.45 19.54
N LEU A 48 9.76 6.81 19.58
CA LEU A 48 8.47 7.50 19.63
C LEU A 48 8.13 7.95 21.05
N PRO A 49 7.61 9.18 21.24
CA PRO A 49 7.12 9.63 22.54
C PRO A 49 5.94 8.77 23.00
N SER A 50 5.83 8.50 24.30
CA SER A 50 4.66 7.83 24.86
C SER A 50 3.42 8.73 24.76
N LEU A 51 2.29 8.17 24.32
CA LEU A 51 1.05 8.93 24.17
C LEU A 51 0.55 9.36 25.56
N PRO A 52 0.31 10.66 25.81
CA PRO A 52 -0.25 11.09 27.09
C PRO A 52 -1.68 10.57 27.23
N SER A 53 -1.93 9.88 28.35
CA SER A 53 -3.22 9.30 28.72
C SER A 53 -4.33 10.35 28.71
N SER A 54 -5.04 10.48 27.61
CA SER A 54 -6.20 11.36 27.51
C SER A 54 -7.30 10.63 26.75
N SER A 55 -8.21 10.09 27.57
CA SER A 55 -9.53 9.56 27.22
C SER A 55 -9.58 8.11 26.72
N SER A 56 -10.09 7.25 27.62
CA SER A 56 -10.58 5.86 27.46
C SER A 56 -9.57 4.73 27.18
N SER A 57 -9.46 3.86 28.19
CA SER A 57 -9.17 2.42 28.13
C SER A 57 -7.78 1.97 27.64
N SER A 58 -6.92 1.64 28.60
CA SER A 58 -5.56 1.09 28.48
C SER A 58 -4.52 2.04 27.87
N SER A 59 -3.43 2.28 28.58
CA SER A 59 -2.27 2.95 28.02
C SER A 59 -1.70 2.08 26.91
N PHE A 60 -1.93 2.46 25.66
CA PHE A 60 -1.33 1.78 24.52
C PHE A 60 0.20 1.88 24.61
N SER A 61 0.87 0.73 24.56
CA SER A 61 2.33 0.64 24.55
C SER A 61 2.76 -0.10 23.30
N LEU A 62 3.58 0.54 22.46
CA LEU A 62 4.13 -0.10 21.25
C LEU A 62 4.86 -1.41 21.55
N SER A 63 5.44 -1.55 22.74
CA SER A 63 6.15 -2.76 23.14
C SER A 63 5.24 -3.99 23.23
N SER A 64 3.94 -3.84 23.55
CA SER A 64 3.02 -4.97 23.64
C SER A 64 2.77 -5.65 22.29
N LEU A 65 2.89 -4.89 21.19
CA LEU A 65 2.78 -5.42 19.83
C LEU A 65 3.95 -6.36 19.49
N ALA A 66 5.12 -6.10 20.08
CA ALA A 66 6.29 -6.95 19.92
C ALA A 66 6.06 -8.34 20.54
N ASP A 67 5.24 -8.47 21.57
CA ASP A 67 5.00 -9.76 22.23
C ASP A 67 4.08 -10.70 21.42
N SER A 68 3.38 -10.20 20.39
CA SER A 68 2.51 -11.03 19.55
C SER A 68 3.29 -12.08 18.73
N ASP A 69 2.58 -13.09 18.23
CA ASP A 69 3.14 -14.12 17.33
C ASP A 69 3.50 -13.57 15.94
N ARG A 70 2.85 -12.47 15.53
CA ARG A 70 3.06 -11.79 14.24
C ARG A 70 3.20 -10.28 14.46
N PRO A 71 4.34 -9.83 15.05
CA PRO A 71 4.55 -8.45 15.45
C PRO A 71 4.34 -7.44 14.32
N ALA A 72 4.87 -7.70 13.13
CA ALA A 72 4.73 -6.79 12.00
C ALA A 72 3.27 -6.61 11.55
N LEU A 73 2.47 -7.69 11.55
CA LEU A 73 1.04 -7.62 11.21
C LEU A 73 0.23 -6.97 12.33
N SER A 74 0.53 -7.29 13.59
CA SER A 74 -0.14 -6.69 14.74
C SER A 74 0.07 -5.17 14.79
N PHE A 75 1.28 -4.69 14.47
CA PHE A 75 1.57 -3.25 14.35
C PHE A 75 0.71 -2.60 13.28
N LEU A 76 0.64 -3.27 12.15
CA LEU A 76 -0.02 -2.82 10.95
C LEU A 76 -1.56 -2.76 11.13
N SER A 77 -2.14 -3.67 11.91
CA SER A 77 -3.56 -3.66 12.30
C SER A 77 -3.87 -2.80 13.52
N SER A 78 -2.91 -2.08 14.08
CA SER A 78 -3.13 -1.25 15.27
C SER A 78 -3.38 0.21 14.87
N PRO A 79 -4.60 0.75 15.10
CA PRO A 79 -4.88 2.16 14.83
C PRO A 79 -4.03 3.11 15.68
N ASP A 80 -3.74 2.73 16.93
CA ASP A 80 -2.92 3.52 17.85
C ASP A 80 -1.45 3.56 17.42
N ALA A 81 -0.91 2.45 16.94
CA ALA A 81 0.44 2.42 16.36
C ALA A 81 0.53 3.37 15.15
N TYR A 82 -0.49 3.34 14.31
CA TYR A 82 -0.57 4.17 13.13
C TYR A 82 -0.67 5.67 13.49
N SER A 83 -1.55 6.05 14.42
CA SER A 83 -1.73 7.44 14.84
C SER A 83 -0.45 8.01 15.49
N LEU A 84 0.24 7.20 16.28
CA LEU A 84 1.48 7.60 16.93
C LEU A 84 2.62 7.82 15.92
N LEU A 85 2.79 6.89 14.97
CA LEU A 85 3.84 7.02 13.94
C LEU A 85 3.51 8.15 12.94
N SER A 86 2.25 8.27 12.53
CA SER A 86 1.81 9.33 11.60
C SER A 86 1.91 10.73 12.19
N SER A 87 1.57 10.91 13.47
CA SER A 87 1.74 12.19 14.17
C SER A 87 3.21 12.58 14.29
N SER A 88 4.09 11.62 14.59
CA SER A 88 5.54 11.84 14.63
C SER A 88 6.11 12.26 13.27
N LEU A 89 5.74 11.58 12.17
CA LEU A 89 6.15 11.95 10.81
C LEU A 89 5.62 13.32 10.36
N SER A 90 4.42 13.67 10.82
CA SER A 90 3.77 14.95 10.51
C SER A 90 4.37 16.12 11.31
N SER A 91 5.16 15.86 12.35
CA SER A 91 5.84 16.89 13.13
C SER A 91 6.78 17.74 12.27
N PRO A 92 6.86 19.06 12.49
CA PRO A 92 7.66 19.96 11.64
C PRO A 92 9.18 19.71 11.73
N SER A 93 9.64 19.01 12.77
CA SER A 93 11.05 18.61 12.96
C SER A 93 11.43 17.30 12.26
N SER A 94 10.45 16.52 11.78
CA SER A 94 10.72 15.25 11.13
C SER A 94 11.22 15.43 9.68
N GLY A 95 12.07 14.50 9.24
CA GLY A 95 12.58 14.44 7.86
C GLY A 95 14.04 14.81 7.70
N SER A 96 14.71 15.24 8.77
CA SER A 96 16.16 15.49 8.76
C SER A 96 16.97 14.21 8.63
N GLY A 97 18.18 14.30 8.08
CA GLY A 97 19.09 13.14 7.99
C GLY A 97 19.52 12.58 9.35
N SER A 98 19.39 13.38 10.41
CA SER A 98 19.63 12.96 11.81
C SER A 98 18.37 12.47 12.52
N ASP A 99 17.21 12.44 11.85
CA ASP A 99 15.96 11.98 12.44
C ASP A 99 16.03 10.46 12.66
N PRO A 100 16.04 9.98 13.92
CA PRO A 100 16.09 8.55 14.21
C PRO A 100 14.90 7.79 13.62
N LEU A 101 13.76 8.46 13.41
CA LEU A 101 12.59 7.84 12.80
C LEU A 101 12.80 7.55 11.31
N CYS A 102 13.44 8.49 10.59
CA CYS A 102 13.80 8.29 9.19
C CYS A 102 14.81 7.17 9.03
N GLN A 103 15.80 7.11 9.95
CA GLN A 103 16.76 6.00 9.99
C GLN A 103 16.06 4.66 10.25
N TRP A 104 15.13 4.63 11.21
CA TRP A 104 14.34 3.43 11.50
C TRP A 104 13.54 2.96 10.29
N LEU A 105 12.85 3.85 9.58
CA LEU A 105 12.10 3.53 8.35
C LEU A 105 13.02 2.98 7.26
N TYR A 106 14.16 3.64 7.03
CA TYR A 106 15.16 3.23 6.04
C TYR A 106 15.67 1.80 6.32
N GLU A 107 16.11 1.53 7.54
CA GLU A 107 16.64 0.22 7.90
C GLU A 107 15.57 -0.87 7.96
N THR A 108 14.34 -0.53 8.37
CA THR A 108 13.21 -1.46 8.39
C THR A 108 12.83 -1.89 6.98
N TYR A 109 12.86 -0.96 6.01
CA TYR A 109 12.61 -1.28 4.61
C TYR A 109 13.70 -2.17 3.99
N LEU A 110 14.96 -1.96 4.37
CA LEU A 110 16.07 -2.79 3.92
C LEU A 110 16.05 -4.22 4.51
N SER A 111 15.19 -4.48 5.50
CA SER A 111 14.96 -5.84 5.99
C SER A 111 14.53 -6.78 4.87
N SER A 112 14.86 -8.06 5.00
CA SER A 112 14.39 -9.14 4.13
C SER A 112 12.93 -9.54 4.39
N ASP A 113 12.34 -9.10 5.50
CA ASP A 113 10.98 -9.44 5.90
C ASP A 113 9.93 -8.63 5.11
N PRO A 114 9.05 -9.27 4.31
CA PRO A 114 8.02 -8.58 3.54
C PRO A 114 7.02 -7.82 4.43
N ASN A 115 6.69 -8.31 5.62
CA ASN A 115 5.71 -7.65 6.49
C ASN A 115 6.26 -6.35 7.08
N LEU A 116 7.55 -6.31 7.43
CA LEU A 116 8.22 -5.08 7.86
C LEU A 116 8.36 -4.06 6.72
N ARG A 117 8.60 -4.53 5.48
CA ARG A 117 8.55 -3.64 4.31
C ARG A 117 7.17 -3.04 4.12
N LEU A 118 6.13 -3.85 4.28
CA LEU A 118 4.73 -3.40 4.23
C LEU A 118 4.43 -2.34 5.28
N VAL A 119 4.94 -2.48 6.51
CA VAL A 119 4.84 -1.42 7.55
C VAL A 119 5.32 -0.10 6.97
N VAL A 120 6.54 -0.04 6.43
CA VAL A 120 7.12 1.20 5.86
C VAL A 120 6.31 1.71 4.67
N LEU A 121 5.97 0.82 3.72
CA LEU A 121 5.20 1.17 2.53
C LEU A 121 3.81 1.73 2.88
N SER A 122 3.21 1.31 3.99
CA SER A 122 1.92 1.84 4.46
C SER A 122 1.99 3.33 4.85
N PHE A 123 3.15 3.85 5.28
CA PHE A 123 3.33 5.27 5.58
C PHE A 123 3.84 6.08 4.38
N LEU A 124 4.08 5.44 3.24
CA LEU A 124 4.61 6.10 2.05
C LEU A 124 3.73 7.26 1.54
N PRO A 125 2.38 7.15 1.45
CA PRO A 125 1.57 8.27 1.01
C PRO A 125 1.69 9.50 1.93
N LEU A 126 1.76 9.26 3.24
CA LEU A 126 1.95 10.31 4.24
C LEU A 126 3.35 10.94 4.14
N LEU A 127 4.39 10.10 4.01
CA LEU A 127 5.78 10.53 3.83
C LEU A 127 5.92 11.40 2.58
N SER A 128 5.31 11.00 1.48
CA SER A 128 5.39 11.69 0.19
C SER A 128 4.61 13.01 0.23
N GLY A 129 3.41 13.02 0.82
CA GLY A 129 2.62 14.24 1.01
C GLY A 129 3.32 15.27 1.89
N THR A 130 3.89 14.83 3.03
CA THR A 130 4.64 15.71 3.93
C THR A 130 5.93 16.23 3.29
N TYR A 131 6.68 15.37 2.60
CA TYR A 131 7.88 15.75 1.83
C TYR A 131 7.56 16.80 0.75
N LEU A 132 6.56 16.55 -0.10
CA LEU A 132 6.17 17.46 -1.17
C LEU A 132 5.64 18.80 -0.63
N SER A 133 4.92 18.80 0.49
CA SER A 133 4.45 20.03 1.13
C SER A 133 5.61 20.86 1.69
N ARG A 134 6.54 20.22 2.42
CA ARG A 134 7.66 20.91 3.06
C ARG A 134 8.67 21.44 2.05
N ILE A 135 8.95 20.69 0.98
CA ILE A 135 9.98 21.09 0.02
C ILE A 135 9.64 22.34 -0.77
N HIS A 136 8.35 22.63 -0.96
CA HIS A 136 7.87 23.86 -1.60
C HIS A 136 7.59 24.99 -0.61
N SER A 137 7.51 24.69 0.69
CA SER A 137 7.37 25.70 1.75
C SER A 137 8.72 26.22 2.28
N SER A 138 9.82 25.55 1.93
CA SER A 138 11.17 25.73 2.48
C SER A 138 12.00 26.82 1.80
N GLU A 139 11.37 27.81 1.15
CA GLU A 139 12.07 28.90 0.45
C GLU A 139 12.76 29.91 1.39
N SER A 140 12.61 29.75 2.72
CA SER A 140 13.36 30.50 3.72
C SER A 140 14.66 29.78 4.10
N SER A 141 15.76 30.53 4.18
CA SER A 141 17.15 30.11 4.45
C SER A 141 17.40 29.37 5.78
N SER A 142 16.36 29.07 6.56
CA SER A 142 16.41 28.33 7.83
C SER A 142 15.69 26.97 7.78
N ALA A 143 15.29 26.49 6.59
CA ALA A 143 14.49 25.28 6.49
C ALA A 143 15.28 24.01 6.88
N PRO A 144 14.67 23.08 7.63
CA PRO A 144 15.31 21.82 7.99
C PRO A 144 15.61 20.99 6.73
N SER A 145 16.78 20.36 6.69
CA SER A 145 17.09 19.38 5.63
C SER A 145 16.02 18.29 5.59
N LEU A 146 15.56 17.88 4.40
CA LEU A 146 14.61 16.77 4.20
C LEU A 146 15.34 15.48 3.78
N SER A 147 16.63 15.38 4.05
CA SER A 147 17.51 14.31 3.58
C SER A 147 17.14 12.93 4.14
N GLY A 148 16.52 12.86 5.32
CA GLY A 148 16.01 11.62 5.90
C GLY A 148 14.85 11.05 5.09
N PHE A 149 13.87 11.89 4.73
CA PHE A 149 12.77 11.49 3.84
C PHE A 149 13.27 11.10 2.46
N GLU A 150 14.21 11.87 1.90
CA GLU A 150 14.83 11.55 0.61
C GLU A 150 15.52 10.19 0.64
N ALA A 151 16.24 9.86 1.71
CA ALA A 151 16.92 8.56 1.85
C ALA A 151 15.93 7.38 1.86
N VAL A 152 14.80 7.49 2.57
CA VAL A 152 13.76 6.45 2.60
C VAL A 152 13.14 6.27 1.21
N LEU A 153 12.75 7.37 0.55
CA LEU A 153 12.19 7.32 -0.80
C LEU A 153 13.19 6.72 -1.81
N LEU A 154 14.47 7.06 -1.69
CA LEU A 154 15.52 6.51 -2.55
C LEU A 154 15.75 5.02 -2.31
N ALA A 155 15.65 4.56 -1.06
CA ALA A 155 15.77 3.14 -0.73
C ALA A 155 14.68 2.34 -1.43
N ILE A 156 13.42 2.80 -1.33
CA ILE A 156 12.26 2.18 -1.98
C ILE A 156 12.44 2.17 -3.49
N TYR A 157 12.79 3.31 -4.08
CA TYR A 157 13.06 3.43 -5.52
C TYR A 157 14.18 2.50 -5.99
N SER A 158 15.29 2.45 -5.27
CA SER A 158 16.44 1.62 -5.65
C SER A 158 16.11 0.13 -5.64
N SER A 159 15.25 -0.31 -4.72
CA SER A 159 14.78 -1.69 -4.67
C SER A 159 13.87 -2.03 -5.84
N GLU A 160 13.02 -1.09 -6.26
CA GLU A 160 12.15 -1.23 -7.43
C GLU A 160 12.97 -1.26 -8.71
N VAL A 161 13.96 -0.38 -8.88
CA VAL A 161 14.88 -0.42 -10.03
C VAL A 161 15.57 -1.78 -10.13
N LYS A 162 16.05 -2.32 -9.01
CA LYS A 162 16.66 -3.66 -8.95
C LYS A 162 15.64 -4.75 -9.32
N SER A 163 14.42 -4.66 -8.80
CA SER A 163 13.32 -5.60 -9.10
C SER A 163 12.97 -5.62 -10.59
N ARG A 164 12.95 -4.45 -11.25
CA ARG A 164 12.64 -4.36 -12.69
C ARG A 164 13.80 -4.78 -13.58
N ALA A 165 15.04 -4.76 -13.08
CA ALA A 165 16.24 -5.11 -13.83
C ALA A 165 16.31 -4.43 -15.22
N GLY A 166 15.90 -3.15 -15.28
CA GLY A 166 15.84 -2.36 -16.52
C GLY A 166 14.69 -2.71 -17.48
N LYS A 167 13.77 -3.59 -17.09
CA LYS A 167 12.60 -3.97 -17.90
C LYS A 167 11.40 -3.05 -17.61
N PRO A 168 10.62 -2.68 -18.62
CA PRO A 168 9.34 -2.01 -18.41
C PRO A 168 8.30 -2.96 -17.81
N VAL A 169 7.33 -2.42 -17.07
CA VAL A 169 6.15 -3.17 -16.62
C VAL A 169 5.16 -3.19 -17.78
N THR A 170 4.81 -4.39 -18.27
CA THR A 170 3.93 -4.58 -19.43
C THR A 170 2.69 -5.38 -19.06
N VAL A 171 1.59 -5.11 -19.75
CA VAL A 171 0.32 -5.83 -19.63
C VAL A 171 -0.12 -6.33 -21.00
N GLN A 172 -0.61 -7.56 -21.06
CA GLN A 172 -1.23 -8.07 -22.29
C GLN A 172 -2.65 -7.50 -22.40
N ILE A 173 -2.94 -6.78 -23.46
CA ILE A 173 -4.26 -6.22 -23.71
C ILE A 173 -5.14 -7.34 -24.28
N PRO A 174 -6.23 -7.74 -23.59
CA PRO A 174 -7.11 -8.79 -24.09
C PRO A 174 -7.82 -8.34 -25.38
N HIS A 175 -7.87 -9.23 -26.36
CA HIS A 175 -8.62 -9.01 -27.60
C HIS A 175 -9.79 -10.00 -27.70
N LEU A 176 -10.98 -9.49 -28.04
CA LEU A 176 -12.19 -10.31 -28.22
C LEU A 176 -12.11 -11.28 -29.42
N SER A 177 -11.16 -11.05 -30.34
CA SER A 177 -10.88 -11.94 -31.47
C SER A 177 -10.13 -13.22 -31.07
N HIS A 178 -9.55 -13.25 -29.86
CA HIS A 178 -8.84 -14.41 -29.33
C HIS A 178 -9.71 -15.12 -28.29
N PRO A 179 -9.69 -16.47 -28.24
CA PRO A 179 -10.31 -17.19 -27.15
C PRO A 179 -9.65 -16.79 -25.83
N SER A 180 -10.47 -16.57 -24.82
CA SER A 180 -10.08 -16.27 -23.45
C SER A 180 -10.84 -17.18 -22.49
N LEU A 181 -10.51 -17.12 -21.20
CA LEU A 181 -11.19 -17.89 -20.16
C LEU A 181 -12.72 -17.67 -20.16
N TYR A 182 -13.19 -16.48 -20.54
CA TYR A 182 -14.60 -16.09 -20.47
C TYR A 182 -15.31 -16.05 -21.83
N HIS A 183 -14.56 -16.10 -22.94
CA HIS A 183 -15.13 -15.89 -24.26
C HIS A 183 -14.43 -16.72 -25.33
N THR A 184 -15.19 -17.39 -26.18
CA THR A 184 -14.68 -18.00 -27.41
C THR A 184 -15.30 -17.29 -28.63
N PRO A 185 -14.49 -16.74 -29.55
CA PRO A 185 -14.99 -16.03 -30.70
C PRO A 185 -15.77 -16.97 -31.62
N ARG A 186 -16.94 -16.51 -32.08
CA ARG A 186 -17.83 -17.29 -32.96
C ARG A 186 -17.25 -17.48 -34.38
N ASN A 187 -16.40 -16.56 -34.83
CA ASN A 187 -15.85 -16.58 -36.17
C ASN A 187 -14.38 -17.01 -36.13
N LYS A 188 -14.01 -18.05 -36.87
CA LYS A 188 -12.62 -18.50 -36.97
C LYS A 188 -11.83 -17.43 -37.71
N LEU A 189 -10.72 -16.96 -37.14
CA LEU A 189 -9.84 -15.98 -37.78
C LEU A 189 -9.52 -16.43 -39.22
N HIS A 190 -9.70 -15.55 -40.20
CA HIS A 190 -9.15 -15.78 -41.53
C HIS A 190 -7.63 -15.98 -41.38
N LYS A 191 -7.09 -17.05 -41.97
CA LYS A 191 -5.70 -17.54 -41.82
C LYS A 191 -4.60 -16.55 -42.26
N SER A 192 -4.93 -15.29 -42.58
CA SER A 192 -4.03 -14.33 -43.21
C SER A 192 -3.44 -13.27 -42.28
N GLN A 193 -3.78 -13.21 -40.99
CA GLN A 193 -3.16 -12.26 -40.06
C GLN A 193 -2.90 -12.88 -38.68
N PRO A 194 -1.63 -13.19 -38.34
CA PRO A 194 -1.24 -13.35 -36.95
C PRO A 194 -1.22 -11.95 -36.31
N GLN A 195 -2.33 -11.54 -35.69
CA GLN A 195 -2.31 -10.39 -34.80
C GLN A 195 -1.69 -10.83 -33.48
N ALA A 196 -0.40 -10.53 -33.30
CA ALA A 196 0.26 -10.73 -32.02
C ALA A 196 -0.56 -10.03 -30.90
N PRO A 197 -0.62 -10.60 -29.68
CA PRO A 197 -1.30 -9.94 -28.57
C PRO A 197 -0.72 -8.53 -28.39
N SER A 198 -1.59 -7.51 -28.41
CA SER A 198 -1.14 -6.14 -28.19
C SER A 198 -0.61 -6.02 -26.76
N VAL A 199 0.69 -5.75 -26.64
CA VAL A 199 1.34 -5.52 -25.34
C VAL A 199 1.25 -4.04 -25.02
N GLY A 200 0.55 -3.70 -23.95
CA GLY A 200 0.57 -2.37 -23.36
C GLY A 200 1.75 -2.20 -22.41
N VAL A 201 2.33 -1.00 -22.35
CA VAL A 201 3.35 -0.65 -21.35
C VAL A 201 2.65 0.16 -20.23
N LEU A 202 2.64 -0.38 -19.01
CA LEU A 202 2.06 0.29 -17.84
C LEU A 202 3.02 1.32 -17.24
N SER A 203 4.30 0.96 -17.14
CA SER A 203 5.36 1.88 -16.73
C SER A 203 6.66 1.58 -17.46
N GLY A 204 7.37 2.65 -17.84
CA GLY A 204 8.64 2.55 -18.55
C GLY A 204 9.76 1.92 -17.70
N PRO A 205 10.92 1.62 -18.33
CA PRO A 205 12.08 1.15 -17.59
C PRO A 205 12.58 2.24 -16.63
N LEU A 206 12.95 1.84 -15.41
CA LEU A 206 13.48 2.75 -14.40
C LEU A 206 15.01 2.78 -14.44
N GLU A 207 15.57 3.98 -14.25
CA GLU A 207 17.01 4.22 -14.21
C GLU A 207 17.48 4.36 -12.77
N ALA A 208 18.66 3.83 -12.43
CA ALA A 208 19.20 3.96 -11.08
C ALA A 208 19.50 5.43 -10.73
N GLN A 209 19.10 5.87 -9.53
CA GLN A 209 19.34 7.23 -9.05
C GLN A 209 20.10 7.23 -7.73
N ILE A 210 21.10 8.11 -7.64
CA ILE A 210 21.99 8.26 -6.48
C ILE A 210 21.50 9.38 -5.53
N ALA A 211 20.66 10.31 -6.03
CA ALA A 211 20.08 11.39 -5.23
C ALA A 211 18.70 11.83 -5.76
N VAL A 212 17.87 12.38 -4.87
CA VAL A 212 16.54 12.90 -5.20
C VAL A 212 16.65 14.29 -5.86
N LYS A 213 16.88 14.29 -7.18
CA LYS A 213 16.90 15.54 -7.97
C LYS A 213 15.47 16.02 -8.25
N SER A 214 15.26 17.34 -8.27
CA SER A 214 13.94 17.96 -8.51
C SER A 214 13.20 17.39 -9.73
N THR A 215 13.91 17.18 -10.84
CA THR A 215 13.36 16.64 -12.10
C THR A 215 12.95 15.17 -12.04
N LYS A 216 13.41 14.43 -11.03
CA LYS A 216 13.18 12.99 -10.88
C LYS A 216 12.32 12.62 -9.68
N ARG A 217 12.02 13.58 -8.79
CA ARG A 217 11.10 13.42 -7.66
C ARG A 217 9.75 12.81 -8.06
N PRO A 218 9.11 13.25 -9.17
CA PRO A 218 7.86 12.63 -9.60
C PRO A 218 7.97 11.16 -9.97
N VAL A 219 9.07 10.79 -10.62
CA VAL A 219 9.32 9.41 -11.05
C VAL A 219 9.62 8.51 -9.86
N ILE A 220 10.36 9.03 -8.88
CA ILE A 220 10.66 8.33 -7.63
C ILE A 220 9.36 8.09 -6.86
N ASP A 221 8.58 9.13 -6.63
CA ASP A 221 7.30 9.05 -5.91
C ASP A 221 6.32 8.09 -6.59
N CYS A 222 6.15 8.22 -7.91
CA CYS A 222 5.33 7.31 -8.71
C CYS A 222 5.77 5.85 -8.58
N ALA A 223 7.08 5.57 -8.69
CA ALA A 223 7.59 4.21 -8.60
C ALA A 223 7.45 3.62 -7.19
N CYS A 224 7.63 4.44 -6.14
CA CYS A 224 7.37 4.01 -4.77
C CYS A 224 5.89 3.68 -4.57
N GLN A 225 4.99 4.48 -5.15
CA GLN A 225 3.56 4.26 -5.02
C GLN A 225 3.05 3.08 -5.86
N ASP A 226 3.67 2.82 -7.02
CA ASP A 226 3.49 1.58 -7.79
C ASP A 226 3.87 0.36 -6.96
N LYS A 227 5.01 0.40 -6.23
CA LYS A 227 5.41 -0.69 -5.31
C LYS A 227 4.40 -0.94 -4.22
N PHE A 228 3.82 0.11 -3.64
CA PHE A 228 2.74 -0.05 -2.66
C PHE A 228 1.51 -0.76 -3.27
N ASN A 229 1.20 -0.48 -4.54
CA ASN A 229 0.04 -1.05 -5.22
C ASN A 229 0.30 -2.46 -5.82
N GLU A 230 1.56 -2.91 -5.92
CA GLU A 230 1.92 -4.27 -6.36
C GLU A 230 1.66 -5.31 -5.26
N TYR A 231 1.61 -4.90 -4.00
CA TYR A 231 1.24 -5.79 -2.90
C TYR A 231 -0.28 -6.04 -2.93
N ASP A 232 -0.70 -7.14 -3.57
CA ASP A 232 -2.09 -7.64 -3.59
C ASP A 232 -2.69 -7.81 -2.18
N ASP A 233 -1.87 -7.96 -1.14
CA ASP A 233 -2.30 -8.01 0.28
C ASP A 233 -2.67 -6.62 0.86
N ALA A 234 -2.54 -5.55 0.09
CA ALA A 234 -3.00 -4.21 0.47
C ALA A 234 -4.54 -4.13 0.61
N ASP A 235 -5.29 -5.07 0.00
CA ASP A 235 -6.76 -5.16 0.11
C ASP A 235 -7.21 -5.44 1.56
N TYR A 236 -6.44 -6.19 2.36
CA TYR A 236 -6.69 -6.39 3.80
C TYR A 236 -6.19 -5.20 4.64
N PHE A 237 -5.24 -4.42 4.10
CA PHE A 237 -4.53 -3.37 4.84
C PHE A 237 -5.19 -1.99 4.75
N LEU A 238 -5.85 -1.69 3.64
CA LEU A 238 -6.62 -0.47 3.47
C LEU A 238 -7.96 -0.52 4.24
N GLU A 239 -8.39 -1.72 4.65
CA GLU A 239 -9.62 -1.99 5.41
C GLU A 239 -9.67 -1.20 6.73
N GLU A 240 -8.58 -1.21 7.52
CA GLU A 240 -8.50 -0.56 8.84
C GLU A 240 -8.07 0.92 8.77
N ARG A 241 -7.49 1.35 7.65
CA ARG A 241 -6.93 2.70 7.48
C ARG A 241 -7.94 3.76 7.03
N ASN A 242 -9.11 3.32 6.58
CA ASN A 242 -10.21 4.18 6.16
C ASN A 242 -10.81 5.03 7.30
N MET A 243 -10.39 4.84 8.54
CA MET A 243 -10.77 5.72 9.65
C MET A 243 -9.96 7.03 9.69
N MET A 244 -8.78 7.13 9.05
CA MET A 244 -7.82 8.19 9.38
C MET A 244 -7.18 8.93 8.19
N MET A 245 -7.74 8.80 6.99
CA MET A 245 -7.70 9.90 6.01
C MET A 245 -8.80 10.94 6.28
N SER A 246 -9.65 10.71 7.30
CA SER A 246 -10.71 11.62 7.76
C SER A 246 -10.23 12.68 8.76
N SER A 247 -8.97 12.69 9.18
CA SER A 247 -8.44 13.71 10.11
C SER A 247 -7.46 14.66 9.43
N SER A 248 -7.91 15.32 8.38
CA SER A 248 -7.43 16.64 7.94
C SER A 248 -8.56 17.42 7.27
N GLU A 249 -9.79 17.20 7.74
CA GLU A 249 -10.92 18.09 7.48
C GLU A 249 -11.29 18.79 8.78
N SER A 250 -10.45 19.72 9.20
CA SER A 250 -11.00 20.89 9.89
C SER A 250 -11.69 21.72 8.81
N GLU A 251 -13.01 21.70 8.81
CA GLU A 251 -13.75 22.87 8.35
C GLU A 251 -13.21 24.06 9.14
N ASP A 252 -12.38 24.88 8.50
CA ASP A 252 -11.89 26.14 9.06
C ASP A 252 -13.07 27.11 9.22
N SER A 253 -13.84 26.92 10.30
CA SER A 253 -14.68 27.95 10.91
C SER A 253 -14.02 28.57 12.14
N LEU A 254 -12.72 28.36 12.37
CA LEU A 254 -11.93 29.03 13.41
C LEU A 254 -10.50 29.31 12.93
N GLY A 255 -10.35 30.41 12.18
CA GLY A 255 -9.18 31.30 12.09
C GLY A 255 -7.79 30.82 12.51
N ILE A 256 -7.26 29.73 11.95
CA ILE A 256 -5.84 29.36 12.05
C ILE A 256 -5.20 29.43 10.67
N THR A 257 -4.40 30.49 10.49
CA THR A 257 -3.37 30.71 9.46
C THR A 257 -3.61 30.08 8.08
N LYS A 258 -4.29 30.84 7.22
CA LYS A 258 -4.26 30.72 5.75
C LYS A 258 -2.82 30.87 5.25
N SER A 259 -2.00 29.83 5.38
CA SER A 259 -0.71 29.76 4.70
C SER A 259 -1.01 29.83 3.21
N LYS A 260 -0.41 30.80 2.51
CA LYS A 260 -0.48 30.87 1.06
C LYS A 260 0.14 29.56 0.54
N GLY A 261 -0.70 28.59 0.20
CA GLY A 261 -0.24 27.32 -0.34
C GLY A 261 0.56 27.56 -1.61
N VAL A 262 1.82 27.11 -1.62
CA VAL A 262 2.65 27.13 -2.82
C VAL A 262 2.11 26.08 -3.78
N ARG A 263 2.00 26.43 -5.08
CA ARG A 263 1.57 25.49 -6.10
C ARG A 263 2.66 24.44 -6.32
N ILE A 264 2.40 23.21 -5.87
CA ILE A 264 3.25 22.05 -6.11
C ILE A 264 2.91 21.51 -7.50
N PRO A 265 3.79 21.47 -8.53
CA PRO A 265 3.48 20.82 -9.79
C PRO A 265 3.34 19.30 -9.60
N LEU A 266 2.19 18.73 -10.00
CA LEU A 266 1.94 17.28 -9.96
C LEU A 266 1.78 16.79 -11.40
N PRO A 267 2.83 16.19 -12.00
CA PRO A 267 2.71 15.63 -13.33
C PRO A 267 1.84 14.36 -13.32
N TRP A 268 1.36 13.97 -14.50
CA TRP A 268 0.38 12.89 -14.67
C TRP A 268 0.86 11.55 -14.07
N GLU A 269 2.17 11.30 -14.10
CA GLU A 269 2.80 10.10 -13.58
C GLU A 269 2.55 9.94 -12.07
N ILE A 270 2.64 11.00 -11.27
CA ILE A 270 2.29 10.94 -9.83
C ILE A 270 0.79 10.74 -9.65
N LEU A 271 -0.02 11.34 -10.53
CA LEU A 271 -1.46 11.29 -10.42
C LEU A 271 -2.04 9.90 -10.71
N GLN A 272 -1.37 9.09 -11.53
CA GLN A 272 -1.82 7.74 -11.89
C GLN A 272 -1.96 6.81 -10.66
N PRO A 273 -0.93 6.60 -9.83
CA PRO A 273 -1.07 5.80 -8.61
C PRO A 273 -2.06 6.40 -7.60
N LEU A 274 -2.08 7.74 -7.45
CA LEU A 274 -3.04 8.41 -6.57
C LEU A 274 -4.49 8.13 -6.97
N LEU A 275 -4.79 8.18 -8.27
CA LEU A 275 -6.14 7.86 -8.76
C LEU A 275 -6.51 6.40 -8.55
N ARG A 276 -5.54 5.48 -8.58
CA ARG A 276 -5.79 4.07 -8.29
C ARG A 276 -6.13 3.86 -6.81
N ILE A 277 -5.38 4.48 -5.90
CA ILE A 277 -5.66 4.45 -4.45
C ILE A 277 -7.03 5.05 -4.17
N ILE A 278 -7.32 6.24 -4.71
CA ILE A 278 -8.62 6.88 -4.49
C ILE A 278 -9.76 6.06 -5.09
N GLY A 279 -9.54 5.44 -6.26
CA GLY A 279 -10.48 4.51 -6.86
C GLY A 279 -10.76 3.30 -5.96
N HIS A 280 -9.73 2.73 -5.35
CA HIS A 280 -9.89 1.68 -4.35
C HIS A 280 -10.64 2.19 -3.11
N CYS A 281 -10.27 3.32 -2.52
CA CYS A 281 -10.97 3.92 -1.37
C CYS A 281 -12.47 4.18 -1.67
N LEU A 282 -12.79 4.58 -2.89
CA LEU A 282 -14.15 4.91 -3.31
C LEU A 282 -15.03 3.68 -3.60
N LEU A 283 -14.47 2.66 -4.26
CA LEU A 283 -15.21 1.52 -4.80
C LEU A 283 -14.98 0.21 -4.04
N GLY A 284 -14.05 0.21 -3.10
CA GLY A 284 -13.73 -0.95 -2.28
C GLY A 284 -14.96 -1.42 -1.48
N PRO A 285 -15.24 -2.74 -1.46
CA PRO A 285 -16.44 -3.28 -0.84
C PRO A 285 -16.46 -3.06 0.69
N PHE A 286 -15.29 -3.13 1.33
CA PHE A 286 -15.15 -3.07 2.80
C PHE A 286 -14.79 -1.69 3.35
N ASN A 287 -14.82 -0.66 2.51
CA ASN A 287 -14.47 0.69 2.96
C ASN A 287 -15.61 1.35 3.73
N THR A 288 -15.26 2.04 4.82
CA THR A 288 -16.20 2.84 5.62
C THR A 288 -16.82 3.95 4.78
N GLN A 289 -18.01 4.41 5.18
CA GLN A 289 -18.69 5.48 4.47
C GLN A 289 -17.87 6.78 4.49
N ASP A 290 -17.22 7.08 5.62
CA ASP A 290 -16.37 8.26 5.79
C ASP A 290 -15.19 8.26 4.81
N ALA A 291 -14.52 7.11 4.62
CA ALA A 291 -13.47 7.00 3.62
C ALA A 291 -13.96 7.19 2.19
N LYS A 292 -15.16 6.67 1.87
CA LYS A 292 -15.79 6.89 0.56
C LYS A 292 -16.12 8.36 0.35
N ASP A 293 -16.55 9.07 1.39
CA ASP A 293 -16.85 10.50 1.33
C ASP A 293 -15.58 11.36 1.20
N ALA A 294 -14.54 11.06 1.99
CA ALA A 294 -13.22 11.68 1.87
C ALA A 294 -12.59 11.43 0.48
N ALA A 295 -12.66 10.19 -0.03
CA ALA A 295 -12.21 9.85 -1.37
C ALA A 295 -13.00 10.63 -2.44
N SER A 296 -14.33 10.70 -2.31
CA SER A 296 -15.19 11.46 -3.21
C SER A 296 -14.82 12.96 -3.23
N ALA A 297 -14.52 13.56 -2.07
CA ALA A 297 -14.01 14.92 -1.97
C ALA A 297 -12.62 15.07 -2.62
N ALA A 298 -11.70 14.13 -2.39
CA ALA A 298 -10.37 14.12 -2.97
C ALA A 298 -10.41 14.05 -4.50
N VAL A 299 -11.23 13.18 -5.11
CA VAL A 299 -11.38 13.12 -6.58
C VAL A 299 -11.87 14.44 -7.15
N ARG A 300 -12.85 15.11 -6.49
CA ARG A 300 -13.35 16.41 -6.94
C ARG A 300 -12.27 17.50 -6.89
N ARG A 301 -11.45 17.51 -5.84
CA ARG A 301 -10.29 18.43 -5.73
C ARG A 301 -9.26 18.16 -6.84
N LEU A 302 -8.97 16.88 -7.12
CA LEU A 302 -8.09 16.50 -8.23
C LEU A 302 -8.66 16.87 -9.60
N TYR A 303 -9.98 16.73 -9.82
CA TYR A 303 -10.63 17.15 -11.06
C TYR A 303 -10.55 18.66 -11.27
N ALA A 304 -10.84 19.45 -10.23
CA ALA A 304 -10.72 20.92 -10.29
C ALA A 304 -9.30 21.34 -10.63
N ARG A 305 -8.32 20.67 -10.02
CA ARG A 305 -6.91 20.89 -10.28
C ARG A 305 -6.50 20.48 -11.69
N ALA A 306 -6.85 19.28 -12.14
CA ALA A 306 -6.55 18.79 -13.49
C ALA A 306 -7.14 19.70 -14.57
N SER A 307 -8.32 20.28 -14.30
CA SER A 307 -8.97 21.26 -15.17
C SER A 307 -8.19 22.58 -15.21
N HIS A 308 -7.68 23.04 -14.07
CA HIS A 308 -6.83 24.23 -13.99
C HIS A 308 -5.48 24.02 -14.70
N ASP A 309 -4.86 22.85 -14.52
CA ASP A 309 -3.55 22.51 -15.08
C ASP A 309 -3.65 22.01 -16.54
N LEU A 310 -4.88 21.93 -17.10
CA LEU A 310 -5.19 21.50 -18.47
C LEU A 310 -4.56 20.14 -18.86
N VAL A 311 -4.60 19.17 -17.94
CA VAL A 311 -4.07 17.82 -18.18
C VAL A 311 -5.20 16.89 -18.65
N PRO A 312 -5.34 16.59 -19.95
CA PRO A 312 -6.53 15.91 -20.48
C PRO A 312 -6.70 14.49 -19.96
N GLN A 313 -5.61 13.73 -19.77
CA GLN A 313 -5.65 12.37 -19.21
C GLN A 313 -6.21 12.39 -17.78
N ALA A 314 -5.77 13.37 -16.98
CA ALA A 314 -6.23 13.55 -15.62
C ALA A 314 -7.70 13.96 -15.53
N ILE A 315 -8.12 14.89 -16.39
CA ILE A 315 -9.53 15.32 -16.47
C ILE A 315 -10.41 14.12 -16.81
N LEU A 316 -10.02 13.30 -17.79
CA LEU A 316 -10.79 12.14 -18.20
C LEU A 316 -10.90 11.10 -17.07
N ALA A 317 -9.78 10.76 -16.43
CA ALA A 317 -9.73 9.74 -15.38
C ALA A 317 -10.53 10.18 -14.14
N THR A 318 -10.30 11.40 -13.64
CA THR A 318 -11.03 11.96 -12.49
C THR A 318 -12.53 12.10 -12.77
N ARG A 319 -12.92 12.59 -13.95
CA ARG A 319 -14.33 12.69 -14.35
C ARG A 319 -15.00 11.32 -14.40
N SER A 320 -14.33 10.31 -14.95
CA SER A 320 -14.85 8.95 -15.03
C SER A 320 -15.11 8.38 -13.63
N LEU A 321 -14.18 8.60 -12.70
CA LEU A 321 -14.31 8.15 -11.32
C LEU A 321 -15.46 8.86 -10.56
N ILE A 322 -15.65 10.18 -10.79
CA ILE A 322 -16.79 10.94 -10.23
C ILE A 322 -18.13 10.38 -10.74
N HIS A 323 -18.22 10.04 -12.03
CA HIS A 323 -19.45 9.47 -12.59
C HIS A 323 -19.72 8.08 -12.02
N LEU A 324 -18.67 7.29 -11.79
CA LEU A 324 -18.77 5.98 -11.18
C LEU A 324 -19.24 6.07 -9.72
N ASP A 325 -18.67 6.97 -8.90
CA ASP A 325 -19.14 7.27 -7.53
C ASP A 325 -20.65 7.58 -7.52
N LYS A 326 -21.07 8.51 -8.38
CA LYS A 326 -22.46 8.95 -8.47
C LYS A 326 -23.39 7.78 -8.78
N ARG A 327 -23.04 6.95 -9.77
CA ARG A 327 -23.84 5.77 -10.15
C ARG A 327 -23.87 4.71 -9.04
N THR A 328 -22.75 4.45 -8.38
CA THR A 328 -22.69 3.49 -7.26
C THR A 328 -23.60 3.93 -6.11
N ARG A 329 -23.60 5.22 -5.76
CA ARG A 329 -24.48 5.79 -4.73
C ARG A 329 -25.95 5.76 -5.14
N GLU A 330 -26.25 6.08 -6.41
CA GLU A 330 -27.61 5.97 -6.96
C GLU A 330 -28.12 4.52 -6.92
N ALA A 331 -27.29 3.55 -7.31
CA ALA A 331 -27.61 2.13 -7.23
C ALA A 331 -27.84 1.66 -5.78
N ALA A 332 -27.00 2.10 -4.84
CA ALA A 332 -27.17 1.79 -3.41
C ALA A 332 -28.47 2.38 -2.84
N ARG A 333 -28.83 3.62 -3.21
CA ARG A 333 -30.10 4.26 -2.83
C ARG A 333 -31.30 3.53 -3.42
N ALA A 334 -31.23 3.12 -4.68
CA ALA A 334 -32.29 2.35 -5.34
C ALA A 334 -32.48 0.95 -4.69
N ALA A 335 -31.38 0.27 -4.33
CA ALA A 335 -31.44 -0.98 -3.60
C ALA A 335 -32.11 -0.82 -2.22
N ALA A 336 -31.77 0.23 -1.47
CA ALA A 336 -32.39 0.52 -0.17
C ALA A 336 -33.90 0.81 -0.28
N ALA A 337 -34.34 1.53 -1.31
CA ALA A 337 -35.76 1.81 -1.57
C ALA A 337 -36.57 0.57 -1.98
N ASN A 338 -35.94 -0.41 -2.65
CA ASN A 338 -36.57 -1.68 -2.99
C ASN A 338 -36.70 -2.60 -1.77
N THR A 339 -35.76 -2.55 -0.82
CA THR A 339 -35.85 -3.32 0.43
C THR A 339 -36.96 -2.80 1.35
N SER A 340 -37.16 -1.48 1.41
CA SER A 340 -38.23 -0.89 2.24
C SER A 340 -39.64 -1.11 1.70
N SER A 341 -39.79 -1.30 0.38
CA SER A 341 -41.09 -1.59 -0.24
C SER A 341 -41.50 -3.07 -0.18
N ASN A 342 -40.57 -3.99 0.06
CA ASN A 342 -40.83 -5.43 0.08
C ASN A 342 -41.13 -6.01 1.49
N ALA A 343 -41.15 -5.18 2.54
CA ALA A 343 -41.42 -5.61 3.92
C ALA A 343 -42.91 -5.89 4.22
N ASN A 344 -43.83 -5.61 3.29
CA ASN A 344 -45.28 -5.66 3.52
C ASN A 344 -46.04 -6.74 2.71
N THR A 345 -45.38 -7.79 2.21
CA THR A 345 -46.08 -8.87 1.49
C THR A 345 -45.89 -10.22 2.18
N PRO A 346 -46.93 -10.86 2.74
CA PRO A 346 -46.80 -12.22 3.26
C PRO A 346 -46.57 -13.18 2.10
N ALA A 347 -45.42 -13.85 2.09
CA ALA A 347 -45.07 -14.85 1.09
C ALA A 347 -46.01 -16.07 1.23
N LYS A 348 -46.95 -16.24 0.29
CA LYS A 348 -47.59 -17.53 0.07
C LYS A 348 -46.57 -18.48 -0.54
N ALA A 349 -46.34 -19.61 0.13
CA ALA A 349 -45.52 -20.70 -0.36
C ALA A 349 -46.00 -21.15 -1.75
N LYS A 350 -45.10 -21.07 -2.74
CA LYS A 350 -45.36 -21.57 -4.09
C LYS A 350 -44.83 -23.01 -4.14
N THR A 351 -45.75 -23.96 -4.12
CA THR A 351 -45.46 -25.39 -4.30
C THR A 351 -44.81 -25.59 -5.67
N HIS A 352 -43.64 -26.20 -5.72
CA HIS A 352 -42.98 -26.59 -6.96
C HIS A 352 -43.68 -27.82 -7.54
N GLU A 353 -44.39 -27.67 -8.66
CA GLU A 353 -44.86 -28.79 -9.47
C GLU A 353 -43.66 -29.42 -10.21
N ILE A 354 -43.31 -30.65 -9.85
CA ILE A 354 -42.31 -31.45 -10.53
C ILE A 354 -43.01 -32.18 -11.68
N LEU A 355 -42.82 -31.68 -12.91
CA LEU A 355 -43.18 -32.39 -14.13
C LEU A 355 -42.14 -33.48 -14.42
N LEU A 356 -42.46 -34.71 -14.03
CA LEU A 356 -41.75 -35.92 -14.48
C LEU A 356 -42.08 -36.18 -15.96
N VAL A 357 -41.14 -35.86 -16.84
CA VAL A 357 -41.12 -36.39 -18.21
C VAL A 357 -40.75 -37.87 -18.13
N SER A 358 -41.70 -38.76 -18.42
CA SER A 358 -41.40 -40.16 -18.74
C SER A 358 -41.00 -40.29 -20.21
N LYS A 359 -40.01 -41.16 -20.42
CA LYS A 359 -39.31 -41.46 -21.66
C LYS A 359 -40.17 -42.14 -22.71
#